data_AF-A0A0T5Z611-F1
#
_entry.id   AF-A0A0T5Z611-F1
#
_cell.length_a   1.000
_cell.length_b   1.000
_cell.length_c   1.000
_cell.angle_alpha   90.00
_cell.angle_beta   90.00
_cell.angle_gamma   90.00
#
_symmetry.space_group_name_H-M   'P 1'
#
loop_
_entity.id
_entity.type
_entity.pdbx_description
1 polymer ?
#
loop_
_entity_poly.entity_id
_entity_poly.type
_entity_poly.pdbx_seq_one_letter_code
_entity_poly.pdbx_strand_id
1 'polypeptide(L)'
;METLTQLPIWQQAGLALALLFLLLLAVALRWLWRLLQHQLDLLHDREARDRQLDERLRELERSLLREQSQLGQHLAERITKGALAQQRTLHALQQQMLERTDRFSQGVERRFAEMQQRLTEDAGRLRVELLERFEGLQTQVNRELADGRLAQQEKLGELREALQQALIRHREAFDERQLEAMKAQQEALQRGMTELRKQVTEALLQHADDLGKRVQGLTETTDQRLKEISGQVEKRLSEGFEKTTETFSQVLIHLTRIDEAQKKITELSSSVVSLQEVLSDKRSRGAFGEVQLNALVRNVMPESGFSLQHTLSNGRRADCLLFLPDPTGNVVIDAKFPLESYQRMMD
;
A
#
# COMPACT_ATOMS: atom_id res chain seq x y z
N MET A 1 -85.47 151.24 -147.82
CA MET A 1 -86.05 152.33 -148.63
C MET A 1 -86.91 151.67 -149.69
N GLU A 2 -88.20 151.99 -149.71
CA GLU A 2 -88.87 152.15 -151.00
C GLU A 2 -87.99 153.06 -151.86
N THR A 3 -87.85 152.74 -153.14
CA THR A 3 -86.90 153.29 -154.12
C THR A 3 -85.47 152.72 -154.06
N LEU A 4 -85.17 151.86 -155.03
CA LEU A 4 -83.93 151.85 -155.84
C LEU A 4 -84.22 151.02 -157.09
N THR A 5 -84.91 151.66 -158.03
CA THR A 5 -85.03 151.21 -159.42
C THR A 5 -83.64 151.06 -160.04
N GLN A 6 -83.37 149.87 -160.58
CA GLN A 6 -82.22 149.47 -161.41
C GLN A 6 -80.86 149.33 -160.69
N LEU A 7 -80.57 148.12 -160.20
CA LEU A 7 -79.21 147.68 -159.83
C LEU A 7 -78.91 146.27 -160.42
N PRO A 8 -77.71 146.04 -160.98
CA PRO A 8 -77.40 144.93 -161.88
C PRO A 8 -77.14 143.58 -161.18
N ILE A 9 -77.50 142.50 -161.87
CA ILE A 9 -77.54 141.09 -161.42
C ILE A 9 -76.20 140.55 -160.84
N TRP A 10 -75.05 141.15 -161.16
CA TRP A 10 -73.74 140.70 -160.66
C TRP A 10 -73.55 140.83 -159.14
N GLN A 11 -74.29 141.72 -158.45
CA GLN A 11 -74.23 141.81 -156.97
C GLN A 11 -75.04 140.71 -156.26
N GLN A 12 -76.08 140.13 -156.90
CA GLN A 12 -76.85 139.02 -156.32
C GLN A 12 -76.05 137.70 -156.32
N ALA A 13 -75.12 137.52 -157.27
CA ALA A 13 -74.24 136.36 -157.32
C ALA A 13 -73.21 136.33 -156.17
N GLY A 14 -72.74 137.48 -155.71
CA GLY A 14 -71.75 137.57 -154.62
C GLY A 14 -72.30 137.14 -153.25
N LEU A 15 -73.54 137.53 -152.92
CA LEU A 15 -74.19 137.16 -151.66
C LEU A 15 -74.53 135.66 -151.57
N ALA A 16 -74.91 135.04 -152.70
CA ALA A 16 -75.19 133.61 -152.75
C ALA A 16 -73.93 132.75 -152.49
N LEU A 17 -72.77 133.17 -153.01
CA LEU A 17 -71.49 132.48 -152.80
C LEU A 17 -70.99 132.57 -151.35
N ALA A 18 -71.21 133.70 -150.69
CA ALA A 18 -70.85 133.88 -149.27
C ALA A 18 -71.68 132.97 -148.34
N LEU A 19 -72.99 132.81 -148.61
CA LEU A 19 -73.86 131.90 -147.87
C LEU A 19 -73.45 130.42 -148.06
N LEU A 20 -73.04 130.04 -149.26
CA LEU A 20 -72.62 128.67 -149.56
C LEU A 20 -71.28 128.31 -148.88
N PHE A 21 -70.35 129.27 -148.79
CA PHE A 21 -69.10 129.09 -148.06
C PHE A 21 -69.33 128.93 -146.54
N LEU A 22 -70.21 129.74 -145.96
CA LEU A 22 -70.60 129.62 -144.55
C LEU A 22 -71.24 128.26 -144.23
N LEU A 23 -72.06 127.74 -145.15
CA LEU A 23 -72.71 126.45 -145.01
C LEU A 23 -71.69 125.29 -145.11
N LEU A 24 -70.73 125.37 -146.03
CA LEU A 24 -69.61 124.42 -146.10
C LEU A 24 -68.73 124.45 -144.84
N LEU A 25 -68.45 125.63 -144.30
CA LEU A 25 -67.66 125.79 -143.08
C LEU A 25 -68.37 125.19 -141.86
N ALA A 26 -69.70 125.36 -141.77
CA ALA A 26 -70.52 124.74 -140.71
C ALA A 26 -70.55 123.21 -140.82
N VAL A 27 -70.60 122.64 -142.03
CA VAL A 27 -70.52 121.19 -142.25
C VAL A 27 -69.14 120.65 -141.87
N ALA A 28 -68.07 121.36 -142.21
CA ALA A 28 -66.71 120.98 -141.83
C ALA A 28 -66.50 121.01 -140.31
N LEU A 29 -66.98 122.05 -139.62
CA LEU A 29 -66.93 122.13 -138.15
C LEU A 29 -67.71 120.97 -137.49
N ARG A 30 -68.89 120.63 -138.03
CA ARG A 30 -69.70 119.53 -137.51
C ARG A 30 -69.07 118.16 -137.74
N TRP A 31 -68.38 117.98 -138.86
CA TRP A 31 -67.62 116.76 -139.13
C TRP A 31 -66.41 116.64 -138.21
N LEU A 32 -65.66 117.73 -138.00
CA LEU A 32 -64.54 117.78 -137.07
C LEU A 32 -64.98 117.48 -135.64
N TRP A 33 -66.12 118.03 -135.22
CA TRP A 33 -66.71 117.76 -133.91
C TRP A 33 -67.08 116.28 -133.73
N ARG A 34 -67.69 115.65 -134.75
CA ARG A 34 -67.98 114.21 -134.73
C ARG A 34 -66.72 113.35 -134.66
N LEU A 35 -65.66 113.73 -135.38
CA LEU A 35 -64.40 112.98 -135.37
C LEU A 35 -63.72 113.06 -134.00
N LEU A 36 -63.73 114.24 -133.37
CA LEU A 36 -63.21 114.44 -132.02
C LEU A 36 -64.01 113.65 -130.97
N GLN A 37 -65.34 113.62 -131.11
CA GLN A 37 -66.19 112.88 -130.19
C GLN A 37 -66.01 111.36 -130.31
N HIS A 38 -65.76 110.85 -131.52
CA HIS A 38 -65.48 109.43 -131.73
C HIS A 38 -64.11 108.99 -131.16
N GLN A 39 -63.11 109.86 -131.19
CA GLN A 39 -61.80 109.58 -130.56
C GLN A 39 -61.89 109.54 -129.03
N LEU A 40 -62.78 110.33 -128.41
CA LEU A 40 -62.97 110.35 -126.96
C LEU A 40 -63.66 109.08 -126.43
N ASP A 41 -64.61 108.53 -127.19
CA ASP A 41 -65.32 107.29 -126.83
C ASP A 41 -64.40 106.05 -126.88
N LEU A 42 -63.50 105.99 -127.86
CA LEU A 42 -62.54 104.88 -127.99
C LEU A 42 -61.52 104.83 -126.84
N LEU A 43 -61.17 105.97 -126.25
CA LEU A 43 -60.29 106.02 -125.08
C LEU A 43 -61.02 105.57 -123.80
N HIS A 44 -62.29 105.95 -123.62
CA HIS A 44 -63.10 105.47 -122.49
C HIS A 44 -63.32 103.95 -122.53
N ASP A 45 -63.53 103.36 -123.71
CA ASP A 45 -63.73 101.91 -123.84
C ASP A 45 -62.44 101.12 -123.55
N ARG A 46 -61.26 101.71 -123.82
CA ARG A 46 -59.96 101.11 -123.44
C ARG A 46 -59.75 101.13 -121.93
N GLU A 47 -60.03 102.25 -121.26
CA GLU A 47 -59.90 102.33 -119.79
C GLU A 47 -60.86 101.40 -119.05
N ALA A 48 -62.05 101.14 -119.59
CA ALA A 48 -63.02 100.22 -118.98
C ALA A 48 -62.54 98.76 -119.01
N ARG A 49 -61.91 98.33 -120.12
CA ARG A 49 -61.36 96.97 -120.26
C ARG A 49 -60.18 96.72 -119.31
N ASP A 50 -59.30 97.70 -119.14
CA ASP A 50 -58.16 97.57 -118.23
C ASP A 50 -58.61 97.47 -116.77
N ARG A 51 -59.63 98.24 -116.36
CA ARG A 51 -60.22 98.11 -115.02
C ARG A 51 -60.82 96.71 -114.77
N GLN A 52 -61.45 96.12 -115.78
CA GLN A 52 -62.07 94.80 -115.67
C GLN A 52 -61.01 93.66 -115.56
N LEU A 53 -59.88 93.80 -116.25
CA LEU A 53 -58.77 92.83 -116.15
C LEU A 53 -58.09 92.87 -114.77
N ASP A 54 -57.90 94.08 -114.22
CA ASP A 54 -57.34 94.27 -112.88
C ASP A 54 -58.23 93.67 -111.78
N GLU A 55 -59.56 93.80 -111.91
CA GLU A 55 -60.49 93.17 -110.97
C GLU A 55 -60.40 91.65 -111.00
N ARG A 56 -60.34 91.05 -112.21
CA ARG A 56 -60.19 89.59 -112.36
C ARG A 56 -58.86 89.08 -111.83
N LEU A 57 -57.77 89.81 -112.03
CA LEU A 57 -56.46 89.47 -111.46
C LEU A 57 -56.49 89.48 -109.93
N ARG A 58 -57.10 90.51 -109.31
CA ARG A 58 -57.23 90.60 -107.84
C ARG A 58 -58.16 89.55 -107.24
N GLU A 59 -59.14 89.06 -107.98
CA GLU A 59 -59.97 87.93 -107.53
C GLU A 59 -59.22 86.60 -107.57
N LEU A 60 -58.46 86.35 -108.63
CA LEU A 60 -57.62 85.15 -108.75
C LEU A 60 -56.53 85.11 -107.68
N GLU A 61 -55.88 86.23 -107.39
CA GLU A 61 -54.86 86.29 -106.33
C GLU A 61 -55.48 86.02 -104.95
N ARG A 62 -56.68 86.55 -104.70
CA ARG A 62 -57.43 86.30 -103.46
C ARG A 62 -57.90 84.84 -103.33
N SER A 63 -58.28 84.17 -104.42
CA SER A 63 -58.68 82.76 -104.36
C SER A 63 -57.48 81.84 -104.07
N LEU A 64 -56.33 82.10 -104.71
CA LEU A 64 -55.11 81.30 -104.55
C LEU A 64 -54.52 81.42 -103.14
N LEU A 65 -54.54 82.61 -102.55
CA LEU A 65 -54.14 82.83 -101.14
C LEU A 65 -55.06 82.11 -100.15
N ARG A 66 -56.37 82.06 -100.42
CA ARG A 66 -57.33 81.33 -99.57
C ARG A 66 -57.07 79.82 -99.62
N GLU A 67 -56.81 79.28 -100.80
CA GLU A 67 -56.56 77.85 -100.98
C GLU A 67 -55.24 77.41 -100.32
N GLN A 68 -54.17 78.19 -100.49
CA GLN A 68 -52.89 77.99 -99.78
C GLN A 68 -53.04 78.01 -98.26
N SER A 69 -53.79 78.97 -97.72
CA SER A 69 -54.05 79.09 -96.28
C SER A 69 -54.85 77.88 -95.75
N GLN A 70 -55.87 77.43 -96.48
CA GLN A 70 -56.67 76.26 -96.12
C GLN A 70 -55.84 74.97 -96.11
N LEU A 71 -54.98 74.77 -97.11
CA LEU A 71 -54.06 73.63 -97.17
C LEU A 71 -53.04 73.66 -96.02
N GLY A 72 -52.49 74.83 -95.70
CA GLY A 72 -51.59 75.02 -94.56
C GLY A 72 -52.24 74.68 -93.21
N GLN A 73 -53.48 75.13 -93.01
CA GLN A 73 -54.25 74.81 -91.80
C GLN A 73 -54.57 73.31 -91.69
N HIS A 74 -54.99 72.67 -92.79
CA HIS A 74 -55.26 71.24 -92.80
C HIS A 74 -54.02 70.39 -92.52
N LEU A 75 -52.85 70.76 -93.07
CA LEU A 75 -51.59 70.07 -92.81
C LEU A 75 -51.13 70.26 -91.35
N ALA A 76 -51.21 71.48 -90.82
CA ALA A 76 -50.89 71.76 -89.41
C ALA A 76 -51.81 70.98 -88.45
N GLU A 77 -53.10 70.90 -88.76
CA GLU A 77 -54.06 70.13 -87.97
C GLU A 77 -53.76 68.62 -88.00
N ARG A 78 -53.37 68.07 -89.17
CA ARG A 78 -52.98 66.66 -89.27
C ARG A 78 -51.69 66.34 -88.51
N ILE A 79 -50.68 67.21 -88.59
CA ILE A 79 -49.40 67.01 -87.90
C ILE A 79 -49.61 67.09 -86.37
N THR A 80 -50.36 68.09 -85.89
CA THR A 80 -50.64 68.24 -84.46
C THR A 80 -51.49 67.10 -83.92
N LYS A 81 -52.53 66.66 -84.64
CA LYS A 81 -53.33 65.47 -84.26
C LYS A 81 -52.48 64.19 -84.27
N GLY A 82 -51.60 64.03 -85.27
CA GLY A 82 -50.68 62.89 -85.36
C GLY A 82 -49.69 62.85 -84.20
N ALA A 83 -49.03 63.97 -83.88
CA ALA A 83 -48.09 64.08 -82.78
C ALA A 83 -48.76 63.84 -81.41
N LEU A 84 -49.96 64.40 -81.21
CA LEU A 84 -50.74 64.19 -79.98
C LEU A 84 -51.19 62.74 -79.81
N ALA A 85 -51.60 62.08 -80.91
CA ALA A 85 -51.94 60.66 -80.90
C ALA A 85 -50.72 59.79 -80.57
N GLN A 86 -49.56 60.07 -81.17
CA GLN A 86 -48.32 59.34 -80.90
C GLN A 86 -47.86 59.51 -79.45
N GLN A 87 -47.90 60.73 -78.91
CA GLN A 87 -47.57 61.00 -77.51
C GLN A 87 -48.51 60.26 -76.54
N ARG A 88 -49.81 60.18 -76.85
CA ARG A 88 -50.77 59.39 -76.05
C ARG A 88 -50.44 57.90 -76.08
N THR A 89 -50.07 57.35 -77.24
CA THR A 89 -49.68 55.92 -77.33
C THR A 89 -48.40 55.61 -76.56
N LEU A 90 -47.41 56.51 -76.59
CA LEU A 90 -46.17 56.34 -75.82
C LEU A 90 -46.44 56.41 -74.31
N HIS A 91 -47.25 57.37 -73.84
CA HIS A 91 -47.64 57.43 -72.44
C HIS A 91 -48.45 56.20 -72.00
N ALA A 92 -49.38 55.73 -72.83
CA ALA A 92 -50.14 54.52 -72.55
C ALA A 92 -49.23 53.29 -72.44
N LEU A 93 -48.26 53.13 -73.35
CA LEU A 93 -47.28 52.05 -73.29
C LEU A 93 -46.39 52.16 -72.05
N GLN A 94 -45.94 53.36 -71.70
CA GLN A 94 -45.13 53.58 -70.50
C GLN A 94 -45.90 53.25 -69.21
N GLN A 95 -47.17 53.66 -69.13
CA GLN A 95 -48.05 53.30 -68.00
C GLN A 95 -48.26 51.79 -67.92
N GLN A 96 -48.51 51.14 -69.06
CA GLN A 96 -48.65 49.68 -69.10
C GLN A 96 -47.38 48.96 -68.63
N MET A 97 -46.20 49.47 -68.99
CA MET A 97 -44.93 48.92 -68.51
C MET A 97 -44.73 49.14 -67.02
N LEU A 98 -45.04 50.32 -66.49
CA LEU A 98 -44.98 50.62 -65.06
C LEU A 98 -45.92 49.72 -64.25
N GLU A 99 -47.17 49.58 -64.69
CA GLU A 99 -48.12 48.67 -64.07
C GLU A 99 -47.66 47.21 -64.12
N ARG A 100 -47.04 46.78 -65.23
CA ARG A 100 -46.54 45.42 -65.37
C ARG A 100 -45.34 45.15 -64.46
N THR A 101 -44.43 46.12 -64.34
CA THR A 101 -43.29 46.06 -63.44
C THR A 101 -43.73 46.08 -61.98
N ASP A 102 -44.71 46.91 -61.62
CA ASP A 102 -45.28 46.97 -60.26
C ASP A 102 -45.98 45.65 -59.89
N ARG A 103 -46.82 45.11 -60.77
CA ARG A 103 -47.45 43.79 -60.57
C ARG A 103 -46.42 42.67 -60.46
N PHE A 104 -45.33 42.75 -61.24
CA PHE A 104 -44.23 41.79 -61.15
C PHE A 104 -43.49 41.92 -59.81
N SER A 105 -43.13 43.13 -59.39
CA SER A 105 -42.47 43.40 -58.10
C SER A 105 -43.32 42.89 -56.94
N GLN A 106 -44.61 43.24 -56.91
CA GLN A 106 -45.55 42.75 -55.90
C GLN A 106 -45.69 41.23 -55.94
N GLY A 107 -45.66 40.61 -57.11
CA GLY A 107 -45.67 39.15 -57.26
C GLY A 107 -44.42 38.49 -56.67
N VAL A 108 -43.25 39.08 -56.89
CA VAL A 108 -41.97 38.62 -56.32
C VAL A 108 -41.95 38.81 -54.82
N GLU A 109 -42.34 39.98 -54.31
CA GLU A 109 -42.40 40.28 -52.87
C GLU A 109 -43.36 39.33 -52.14
N ARG A 110 -44.54 39.08 -52.71
CA ARG A 110 -45.48 38.10 -52.14
C ARG A 110 -44.89 36.69 -52.10
N ARG A 111 -44.27 36.22 -53.19
CA ARG A 111 -43.62 34.91 -53.23
C ARG A 111 -42.46 34.82 -52.25
N PHE A 112 -41.68 35.88 -52.09
CA PHE A 112 -40.57 35.92 -51.15
C PHE A 112 -41.08 35.91 -49.70
N ALA A 113 -42.14 36.68 -49.40
CA ALA A 113 -42.80 36.66 -48.10
C ALA A 113 -43.40 35.28 -47.77
N GLU A 114 -44.08 34.64 -48.72
CA GLU A 114 -44.61 33.28 -48.57
C GLU A 114 -43.49 32.26 -48.35
N MET A 115 -42.40 32.35 -49.12
CA MET A 115 -41.23 31.47 -48.96
C MET A 115 -40.56 31.66 -47.60
N GLN A 116 -40.36 32.91 -47.18
CA GLN A 116 -39.78 33.24 -45.88
C GLN A 116 -40.68 32.74 -44.74
N GLN A 117 -42.00 32.90 -44.86
CA GLN A 117 -42.95 32.37 -43.89
C GLN A 117 -42.86 30.84 -43.79
N ARG A 118 -42.87 30.12 -44.92
CA ARG A 118 -42.70 28.66 -44.94
C ARG A 118 -41.39 28.20 -44.31
N LEU A 119 -40.28 28.86 -44.64
CA LEU A 119 -38.98 28.55 -44.02
C LEU A 119 -38.99 28.76 -42.51
N THR A 120 -39.66 29.80 -42.03
CA THR A 120 -39.76 30.09 -40.59
C THR A 120 -40.66 29.06 -39.89
N GLU A 121 -41.76 28.65 -40.52
CA GLU A 121 -42.64 27.60 -40.04
C GLU A 121 -41.95 26.23 -40.02
N ASP A 122 -41.25 25.85 -41.08
CA ASP A 122 -40.51 24.60 -41.19
C ASP A 122 -39.35 24.55 -40.18
N ALA A 123 -38.62 25.65 -40.01
CA ALA A 123 -37.59 25.75 -38.98
C ALA A 123 -38.18 25.62 -37.56
N GLY A 124 -39.36 26.22 -37.32
CA GLY A 124 -40.11 26.08 -36.07
C GLY A 124 -40.52 24.63 -35.80
N ARG A 125 -41.08 23.95 -36.81
CA ARG A 125 -41.48 22.54 -36.73
C ARG A 125 -40.28 21.63 -36.47
N LEU A 126 -39.18 21.81 -37.20
CA LEU A 126 -37.96 21.03 -37.02
C LEU A 126 -37.39 21.22 -35.60
N ARG A 127 -37.41 22.45 -35.08
CA ARG A 127 -36.97 22.73 -33.71
C ARG A 127 -37.83 22.01 -32.68
N VAL A 128 -39.16 21.98 -32.86
CA VAL A 128 -40.06 21.23 -31.98
C VAL A 128 -39.80 19.73 -32.06
N GLU A 129 -39.70 19.16 -33.26
CA GLU A 129 -39.42 17.73 -33.44
C GLU A 129 -38.06 17.33 -32.82
N LEU A 130 -37.03 18.16 -32.99
CA LEU A 130 -35.72 17.91 -32.38
C LEU A 130 -35.78 17.96 -30.84
N LEU A 131 -36.54 18.90 -30.27
CA LEU A 131 -36.74 18.98 -28.82
C LEU A 131 -37.48 17.75 -28.29
N GLU A 132 -38.55 17.32 -28.96
CA GLU A 132 -39.30 16.11 -28.59
C GLU A 132 -38.42 14.85 -28.70
N ARG A 133 -37.63 14.71 -29.78
CA ARG A 133 -36.67 13.60 -29.92
C ARG A 133 -35.59 13.63 -28.84
N PHE A 134 -35.08 14.80 -28.50
CA PHE A 134 -34.05 14.94 -27.47
C PHE A 134 -34.61 14.62 -26.07
N GLU A 135 -35.82 15.08 -25.77
CA GLU A 135 -36.53 14.73 -24.52
C GLU A 135 -36.86 13.22 -24.46
N GLY A 136 -37.28 12.63 -25.59
CA GLY A 136 -37.46 11.19 -25.74
C GLY A 136 -36.17 10.41 -25.50
N LEU A 137 -35.05 10.85 -26.07
CA LEU A 137 -33.73 10.24 -25.85
C LEU A 137 -33.29 10.37 -24.39
N GLN A 138 -33.42 11.56 -23.79
CA GLN A 138 -33.04 11.81 -22.41
C GLN A 138 -33.85 10.95 -21.44
N THR A 139 -35.16 10.82 -21.67
CA THR A 139 -36.02 9.95 -20.85
C THR A 139 -35.70 8.47 -21.05
N GLN A 140 -35.38 8.03 -22.27
CA GLN A 140 -34.93 6.66 -22.52
C GLN A 140 -33.62 6.35 -21.81
N VAL A 141 -32.60 7.21 -21.95
CA VAL A 141 -31.30 7.02 -21.29
C VAL A 141 -31.45 6.98 -19.77
N ASN A 142 -32.26 7.88 -19.20
CA ASN A 142 -32.49 7.87 -17.75
C ASN A 142 -33.20 6.60 -17.27
N ARG A 143 -34.14 6.05 -18.06
CA ARG A 143 -34.79 4.78 -17.75
C ARG A 143 -33.81 3.62 -17.84
N GLU A 144 -33.03 3.51 -18.91
CA GLU A 144 -32.03 2.45 -19.07
C GLU A 144 -30.97 2.50 -17.96
N LEU A 145 -30.55 3.69 -17.53
CA LEU A 145 -29.64 3.84 -16.39
C LEU A 145 -30.28 3.43 -15.07
N ALA A 146 -31.57 3.76 -14.85
CA ALA A 146 -32.29 3.35 -13.66
C ALA A 146 -32.47 1.83 -13.60
N ASP A 147 -32.89 1.21 -14.71
CA ASP A 147 -33.05 -0.24 -14.84
C ASP A 147 -31.71 -0.96 -14.70
N GLY A 148 -30.65 -0.43 -15.31
CA GLY A 148 -29.29 -0.94 -15.15
C GLY A 148 -28.82 -0.88 -13.70
N ARG A 149 -29.11 0.22 -12.98
CA ARG A 149 -28.80 0.36 -11.55
C ARG A 149 -29.57 -0.65 -10.69
N LEU A 150 -30.84 -0.89 -10.98
CA LEU A 150 -31.66 -1.89 -10.28
C LEU A 150 -31.12 -3.31 -10.52
N ALA A 151 -30.86 -3.68 -11.78
CA ALA A 151 -30.29 -4.98 -12.13
C ALA A 151 -28.90 -5.18 -11.51
N GLN A 152 -28.09 -4.11 -11.41
CA GLN A 152 -26.80 -4.16 -10.73
C GLN A 152 -26.96 -4.37 -9.21
N GLN A 153 -27.92 -3.70 -8.57
CA GLN A 153 -28.21 -3.92 -7.15
C GLN A 153 -28.69 -5.34 -6.86
N GLU A 154 -29.54 -5.89 -7.73
CA GLU A 154 -30.03 -7.27 -7.64
C GLU A 154 -28.88 -8.28 -7.72
N LYS A 155 -28.01 -8.19 -8.74
CA LYS A 155 -26.82 -9.05 -8.87
C LYS A 155 -25.86 -8.93 -7.68
N LEU A 156 -25.69 -7.73 -7.11
CA LEU A 156 -24.89 -7.54 -5.91
C LEU A 156 -25.53 -8.19 -4.68
N GLY A 157 -26.86 -8.19 -4.60
CA GLY A 157 -27.63 -8.93 -3.60
C GLY A 157 -27.41 -10.43 -3.72
N GLU A 158 -27.60 -10.98 -4.92
CA GLU A 158 -27.36 -12.40 -5.22
C GLU A 158 -25.92 -12.83 -4.89
N LEU A 159 -24.93 -12.04 -5.30
CA LEU A 159 -23.52 -12.31 -5.00
C LEU A 159 -23.27 -12.30 -3.48
N ARG A 160 -23.83 -11.33 -2.77
CA ARG A 160 -23.71 -11.24 -1.31
C ARG A 160 -24.31 -12.47 -0.62
N GLU A 161 -25.49 -12.90 -1.05
CA GLU A 161 -26.14 -14.10 -0.53
C GLU A 161 -25.33 -15.37 -0.83
N ALA A 162 -24.85 -15.53 -2.06
CA ALA A 162 -24.01 -16.66 -2.45
C ALA A 162 -22.71 -16.72 -1.61
N LEU A 163 -22.11 -15.56 -1.34
CA LEU A 163 -20.88 -15.46 -0.55
C LEU A 163 -21.15 -15.75 0.94
N GLN A 164 -22.29 -15.29 1.48
CA GLN A 164 -22.73 -15.65 2.82
C GLN A 164 -22.98 -17.16 2.96
N GLN A 165 -23.67 -17.77 1.99
CA GLN A 165 -23.89 -19.22 1.99
C GLN A 165 -22.58 -20.01 1.88
N ALA A 166 -21.64 -19.55 1.03
CA ALA A 166 -20.33 -20.16 0.90
C ALA A 166 -19.54 -20.10 2.22
N LEU A 167 -19.60 -18.97 2.95
CA LEU A 167 -18.96 -18.82 4.25
C LEU A 167 -19.58 -19.74 5.32
N ILE A 168 -20.91 -19.88 5.34
CA ILE A 168 -21.59 -20.80 6.26
C ILE A 168 -21.14 -22.24 5.99
N ARG A 169 -21.19 -22.69 4.72
CA ARG A 169 -20.73 -24.03 4.33
C ARG A 169 -19.26 -24.26 4.67
N HIS A 170 -18.41 -23.26 4.45
CA HIS A 170 -16.99 -23.37 4.79
C HIS A 170 -16.79 -23.46 6.31
N ARG A 171 -17.55 -22.70 7.10
CA ARG A 171 -17.51 -22.76 8.57
C ARG A 171 -17.95 -24.12 9.08
N GLU A 172 -19.07 -24.65 8.59
CA GLU A 172 -19.56 -25.98 8.96
C GLU A 172 -18.54 -27.07 8.60
N ALA A 173 -18.00 -27.06 7.37
CA ALA A 173 -16.99 -28.03 6.94
C ALA A 173 -15.65 -27.88 7.68
N PHE A 174 -15.34 -26.69 8.20
CA PHE A 174 -14.16 -26.45 9.04
C PHE A 174 -14.39 -26.98 10.45
N ASP A 175 -15.54 -26.69 11.05
CA ASP A 175 -15.91 -27.16 12.39
C ASP A 175 -15.95 -28.70 12.42
N GLU A 176 -16.54 -29.35 11.41
CA GLU A 176 -16.53 -30.82 11.27
C GLU A 176 -15.12 -31.39 11.19
N ARG A 177 -14.27 -30.85 10.31
CA ARG A 177 -12.88 -31.30 10.16
C ARG A 177 -12.05 -31.09 11.43
N GLN A 178 -12.27 -29.99 12.15
CA GLN A 178 -11.59 -29.73 13.42
C GLN A 178 -12.02 -30.75 14.48
N LEU A 179 -13.31 -31.09 14.53
CA LEU A 179 -13.85 -32.06 15.48
C LEU A 179 -13.36 -33.48 15.18
N GLU A 180 -13.29 -33.86 13.90
CA GLU A 180 -12.67 -35.12 13.47
C GLU A 180 -11.18 -35.17 13.80
N ALA A 181 -10.43 -34.09 13.55
CA ALA A 181 -9.01 -34.02 13.89
C ALA A 181 -8.77 -34.15 15.40
N MET A 182 -9.58 -33.49 16.23
CA MET A 182 -9.51 -33.61 17.69
C MET A 182 -9.81 -35.05 18.16
N LYS A 183 -10.83 -35.69 17.58
CA LYS A 183 -11.14 -37.11 17.86
C LYS A 183 -9.97 -38.02 17.48
N ALA A 184 -9.42 -37.86 16.28
CA ALA A 184 -8.27 -38.65 15.82
C ALA A 184 -7.03 -38.45 16.72
N GLN A 185 -6.77 -37.22 17.17
CA GLN A 185 -5.68 -36.93 18.11
C GLN A 185 -5.93 -37.56 19.49
N GLN A 186 -7.15 -37.51 20.01
CA GLN A 186 -7.53 -38.14 21.27
C GLN A 186 -7.36 -39.66 21.19
N GLU A 187 -7.82 -40.30 20.11
CA GLU A 187 -7.65 -41.74 19.88
C GLU A 187 -6.18 -42.13 19.75
N ALA A 188 -5.36 -41.32 19.05
CA ALA A 188 -3.93 -41.56 18.93
C ALA A 188 -3.23 -41.47 20.30
N LEU A 189 -3.62 -40.49 21.14
CA LEU A 189 -3.10 -40.36 22.51
C LEU A 189 -3.52 -41.54 23.39
N GLN A 190 -4.78 -41.98 23.32
CA GLN A 190 -5.26 -43.15 24.06
C GLN A 190 -4.53 -44.42 23.64
N ARG A 191 -4.31 -44.62 22.33
CA ARG A 191 -3.51 -45.73 21.81
C ARG A 191 -2.06 -45.66 22.30
N GLY A 192 -1.43 -44.48 22.23
CA GLY A 192 -0.08 -44.25 22.72
C GLY A 192 0.07 -44.52 24.22
N MET A 193 -0.89 -44.10 25.04
CA MET A 193 -0.90 -44.38 26.48
C MET A 193 -1.08 -45.87 26.79
N THR A 194 -1.92 -46.56 26.03
CA THR A 194 -2.11 -48.01 26.19
C THR A 194 -0.83 -48.76 25.84
N GLU A 195 -0.18 -48.37 24.75
CA GLU A 195 1.10 -48.96 24.32
C GLU A 195 2.22 -48.67 25.33
N LEU A 196 2.33 -47.43 25.82
CA LEU A 196 3.28 -47.07 26.87
C LEU A 196 3.04 -47.89 28.14
N ARG A 197 1.78 -48.04 28.57
CA ARG A 197 1.44 -48.86 29.73
C ARG A 197 1.87 -50.32 29.54
N LYS A 198 1.68 -50.86 28.33
CA LYS A 198 2.10 -52.23 27.99
C LYS A 198 3.62 -52.36 28.07
N GLN A 199 4.37 -51.46 27.44
CA GLN A 199 5.84 -51.44 27.46
C GLN A 199 6.40 -51.30 28.87
N VAL A 200 5.83 -50.41 29.69
CA VAL A 200 6.24 -50.25 31.09
C VAL A 200 5.97 -51.52 31.90
N THR A 201 4.81 -52.16 31.70
CA THR A 201 4.48 -53.40 32.41
C THR A 201 5.43 -54.53 32.01
N GLU A 202 5.73 -54.66 30.72
CA GLU A 202 6.66 -55.67 30.19
C GLU A 202 8.09 -55.44 30.69
N ALA A 203 8.57 -54.19 30.68
CA ALA A 203 9.88 -53.82 31.23
C ALA A 203 9.97 -54.10 32.74
N LEU A 204 8.92 -53.79 33.51
CA LEU A 204 8.88 -54.07 34.94
C LEU A 204 8.91 -55.58 35.23
N LEU A 205 8.18 -56.39 34.45
CA LEU A 205 8.22 -57.85 34.57
C LEU A 205 9.60 -58.42 34.24
N GLN A 206 10.23 -57.95 33.15
CA GLN A 206 11.60 -58.34 32.80
C GLN A 206 12.59 -57.95 33.90
N HIS A 207 12.50 -56.73 34.42
CA HIS A 207 13.35 -56.29 35.52
C HIS A 207 13.13 -57.07 36.82
N ALA A 208 11.88 -57.43 37.14
CA ALA A 208 11.58 -58.27 38.30
C ALA A 208 12.19 -59.67 38.16
N ASP A 209 12.12 -60.29 36.98
CA ASP A 209 12.73 -61.59 36.69
C ASP A 209 14.28 -61.54 36.79
N ASP A 210 14.89 -60.52 36.19
CA ASP A 210 16.34 -60.29 36.28
C ASP A 210 16.80 -60.07 37.74
N LEU A 211 16.02 -59.32 38.52
CA LEU A 211 16.31 -59.14 39.96
C LEU A 211 16.21 -60.47 40.70
N GLY A 212 15.17 -61.27 40.42
CA GLY A 212 14.97 -62.60 41.01
C GLY A 212 16.18 -63.50 40.76
N LYS A 213 16.65 -63.58 39.51
CA LYS A 213 17.85 -64.35 39.13
C LYS A 213 19.11 -63.87 39.84
N ARG A 214 19.32 -62.54 39.94
CA ARG A 214 20.47 -61.96 40.64
C ARG A 214 20.45 -62.25 42.14
N VAL A 215 19.29 -62.14 42.78
CA VAL A 215 19.12 -62.46 44.21
C VAL A 215 19.37 -63.95 44.46
N GLN A 216 18.85 -64.82 43.59
CA GLN A 216 19.10 -66.26 43.67
C GLN A 216 20.59 -66.59 43.52
N GLY A 217 21.25 -66.03 42.50
CA GLY A 217 22.70 -66.22 42.31
C GLY A 217 23.55 -65.68 43.47
N LEU A 218 23.13 -64.56 44.08
CA LEU A 218 23.77 -64.04 45.30
C LEU A 218 23.59 -65.00 46.48
N THR A 219 22.39 -65.55 46.64
CA THR A 219 22.08 -66.52 47.69
C THR A 219 22.94 -67.77 47.54
N GLU A 220 22.99 -68.34 46.33
CA GLU A 220 23.82 -69.51 46.02
C GLU A 220 25.31 -69.25 46.26
N THR A 221 25.81 -68.10 45.82
CA THR A 221 27.22 -67.70 46.05
C THR A 221 27.52 -67.52 47.54
N THR A 222 26.57 -66.95 48.29
CA THR A 222 26.72 -66.74 49.74
C THR A 222 26.71 -68.08 50.47
N ASP A 223 25.80 -68.99 50.14
CA ASP A 223 25.75 -70.36 50.68
C ASP A 223 27.04 -71.13 50.39
N GLN A 224 27.57 -71.02 49.18
CA GLN A 224 28.83 -71.65 48.81
C GLN A 224 30.00 -71.11 49.65
N ARG A 225 30.09 -69.77 49.81
CA ARG A 225 31.12 -69.17 50.66
C ARG A 225 30.95 -69.54 52.13
N LEU A 226 29.73 -69.63 52.64
CA LEU A 226 29.47 -70.08 54.01
C LEU A 226 29.94 -71.53 54.21
N LYS A 227 29.65 -72.42 53.27
CA LYS A 227 30.17 -73.81 53.29
C LYS A 227 31.70 -73.86 53.28
N GLU A 228 32.35 -73.06 52.43
CA GLU A 228 33.82 -72.97 52.38
C GLU A 228 34.40 -72.47 53.69
N ILE A 229 33.81 -71.43 54.28
CA ILE A 229 34.21 -70.90 55.60
C ILE A 229 34.02 -71.97 56.68
N SER A 230 32.86 -72.63 56.73
CA SER A 230 32.60 -73.71 57.69
C SER A 230 33.61 -74.84 57.58
N GLY A 231 33.92 -75.30 56.36
CA GLY A 231 34.93 -76.34 56.15
C GLY A 231 36.34 -75.90 56.54
N GLN A 232 36.72 -74.64 56.28
CA GLN A 232 38.01 -74.12 56.69
C GLN A 232 38.12 -73.96 58.22
N VAL A 233 37.02 -73.58 58.88
CA VAL A 233 36.93 -73.51 60.35
C VAL A 233 37.06 -74.90 60.95
N GLU A 234 36.35 -75.90 60.43
CA GLU A 234 36.44 -77.30 60.89
C GLU A 234 37.88 -77.84 60.74
N LYS A 235 38.52 -77.59 59.60
CA LYS A 235 39.92 -77.98 59.38
C LYS A 235 40.87 -77.34 60.40
N ARG A 236 40.74 -76.03 60.64
CA ARG A 236 41.57 -75.31 61.63
C ARG A 236 41.32 -75.78 63.06
N LEU A 237 40.08 -76.10 63.41
CA LEU A 237 39.72 -76.68 64.71
C LEU A 237 40.39 -78.04 64.88
N SER A 238 40.28 -78.92 63.88
CA SER A 238 40.91 -80.24 63.91
C SER A 238 42.43 -80.16 64.04
N GLU A 239 43.09 -79.33 63.22
CA GLU A 239 44.54 -79.07 63.32
C GLU A 239 44.93 -78.50 64.70
N GLY A 240 44.11 -77.61 65.25
CA GLY A 240 44.29 -77.06 66.60
C GLY A 240 44.17 -78.12 67.69
N PHE A 241 43.17 -79.02 67.61
CA PHE A 241 42.99 -80.13 68.55
C PHE A 241 44.12 -81.15 68.48
N GLU A 242 44.60 -81.47 67.27
CA GLU A 242 45.72 -82.40 67.08
C GLU A 242 47.01 -81.84 67.70
N LYS A 243 47.33 -80.57 67.41
CA LYS A 243 48.48 -79.89 67.99
C LYS A 243 48.37 -79.74 69.51
N THR A 244 47.16 -79.51 70.01
CA THR A 244 46.89 -79.46 71.46
C THR A 244 47.11 -80.84 72.10
N THR A 245 46.61 -81.91 71.48
CA THR A 245 46.85 -83.29 71.95
C THR A 245 48.35 -83.65 71.94
N GLU A 246 49.08 -83.27 70.89
CA GLU A 246 50.53 -83.49 70.79
C GLU A 246 51.28 -82.77 71.93
N THR A 247 50.98 -81.48 72.15
CA THR A 247 51.57 -80.71 73.26
C THR A 247 51.22 -81.30 74.63
N PHE A 248 49.97 -81.74 74.84
CA PHE A 248 49.59 -82.46 76.06
C PHE A 248 50.37 -83.78 76.23
N SER A 249 50.59 -84.54 75.16
CA SER A 249 51.38 -85.76 75.18
C SER A 249 52.84 -85.49 75.55
N GLN A 250 53.44 -84.44 74.99
CA GLN A 250 54.79 -84.00 75.36
C GLN A 250 54.87 -83.61 76.85
N VAL A 251 53.87 -82.89 77.37
CA VAL A 251 53.80 -82.55 78.80
C VAL A 251 53.71 -83.81 79.68
N LEU A 252 52.92 -84.81 79.28
CA LEU A 252 52.84 -86.11 79.98
C LEU A 252 54.18 -86.87 79.98
N ILE A 253 54.94 -86.83 78.87
CA ILE A 253 56.30 -87.39 78.79
C ILE A 253 57.25 -86.65 79.73
N HIS A 254 57.14 -85.33 79.82
CA HIS A 254 57.94 -84.54 80.77
C HIS A 254 57.59 -84.87 82.23
N LEU A 255 56.31 -85.03 82.56
CA LEU A 255 55.86 -85.43 83.90
C LEU A 255 56.35 -86.82 84.31
N THR A 256 56.32 -87.80 83.41
CA THR A 256 56.84 -89.16 83.68
C THR A 256 58.36 -89.18 83.89
N ARG A 257 59.12 -88.36 83.14
CA ARG A 257 60.56 -88.14 83.40
C ARG A 257 60.83 -87.49 84.77
N ILE A 258 59.95 -86.59 85.21
CA ILE A 258 60.06 -85.98 86.54
C ILE A 258 59.79 -87.02 87.63
N ASP A 259 58.79 -87.88 87.46
CA ASP A 259 58.50 -89.00 88.37
C ASP A 259 59.68 -89.98 88.47
N GLU A 260 60.34 -90.31 87.36
CA GLU A 260 61.55 -91.14 87.35
C GLU A 260 62.74 -90.47 88.07
N ALA A 261 62.86 -89.15 87.98
CA ALA A 261 63.87 -88.38 88.71
C ALA A 261 63.59 -88.36 90.23
N GLN A 262 62.31 -88.28 90.65
CA GLN A 262 61.93 -88.38 92.06
C GLN A 262 62.21 -89.75 92.66
N LYS A 263 62.01 -90.83 91.89
CA LYS A 263 62.24 -92.21 92.36
C LYS A 263 63.71 -92.53 92.63
N LYS A 264 64.65 -91.84 91.97
CA LYS A 264 66.11 -91.94 92.23
C LYS A 264 66.58 -91.12 93.44
N ILE A 265 65.74 -90.25 94.00
CA ILE A 265 66.07 -89.41 95.15
C ILE A 265 65.68 -90.09 96.48
N THR A 266 64.85 -91.13 96.47
CA THR A 266 64.28 -91.74 97.69
C THR A 266 65.19 -92.75 98.42
N GLU A 267 66.41 -93.05 97.92
CA GLU A 267 67.24 -94.17 98.40
C GLU A 267 68.58 -93.79 99.08
N LEU A 268 68.76 -92.55 99.57
CA LEU A 268 69.92 -92.18 100.39
C LEU A 268 69.57 -91.26 101.58
N SER A 269 69.49 -91.90 102.76
CA SER A 269 69.70 -91.44 104.15
C SER A 269 69.27 -90.05 104.63
N SER A 270 68.30 -90.09 105.57
CA SER A 270 68.03 -89.19 106.70
C SER A 270 69.23 -88.42 107.28
N SER A 271 69.17 -87.07 107.30
CA SER A 271 69.03 -86.25 108.53
C SER A 271 69.17 -84.73 108.28
N VAL A 272 68.42 -83.97 109.10
CA VAL A 272 68.59 -82.57 109.56
C VAL A 272 67.71 -81.47 108.93
N VAL A 273 66.71 -81.12 109.74
CA VAL A 273 65.99 -79.84 109.86
C VAL A 273 66.93 -78.64 109.69
N SER A 274 66.67 -77.75 108.73
CA SER A 274 67.37 -76.45 108.68
C SER A 274 66.65 -75.46 107.77
N LEU A 275 65.76 -74.66 108.36
CA LEU A 275 65.58 -73.27 107.91
C LEU A 275 64.88 -72.37 108.94
N GLN A 276 64.31 -72.91 110.03
CA GLN A 276 63.60 -72.10 111.04
C GLN A 276 64.39 -71.79 112.33
N GLU A 277 65.64 -72.24 112.46
CA GLU A 277 66.43 -72.03 113.68
C GLU A 277 67.62 -71.06 113.53
N VAL A 278 67.91 -70.58 112.31
CA VAL A 278 69.04 -69.67 112.07
C VAL A 278 68.69 -68.20 112.31
N LEU A 279 67.42 -67.87 112.56
CA LEU A 279 66.96 -66.50 112.82
C LEU A 279 66.63 -66.18 114.29
N SER A 280 66.76 -67.14 115.21
CA SER A 280 66.40 -66.96 116.63
C SER A 280 67.56 -66.56 117.54
N ASP A 281 68.83 -66.83 117.17
CA ASP A 281 69.98 -66.55 118.03
C ASP A 281 70.60 -65.15 117.80
N LYS A 282 70.70 -64.39 118.88
CA LYS A 282 71.13 -62.98 118.90
C LYS A 282 72.61 -62.79 118.57
N ARG A 283 73.45 -63.82 118.78
CA ARG A 283 74.89 -63.80 118.40
C ARG A 283 75.09 -64.07 116.92
N SER A 284 74.36 -65.03 116.37
CA SER A 284 74.43 -65.44 114.96
C SER A 284 73.97 -64.33 114.00
N ARG A 285 72.94 -63.53 114.39
CA ARG A 285 72.51 -62.36 113.63
C ARG A 285 73.57 -61.25 113.54
N GLY A 286 74.35 -61.02 114.60
CA GLY A 286 75.45 -60.04 114.59
C GLY A 286 76.57 -60.47 113.62
N ALA A 287 76.95 -61.74 113.67
CA ALA A 287 77.97 -62.31 112.78
C ALA A 287 77.57 -62.26 111.30
N PHE A 288 76.29 -62.49 110.96
CA PHE A 288 75.82 -62.38 109.57
C PHE A 288 75.94 -60.94 109.02
N GLY A 289 75.59 -59.94 109.84
CA GLY A 289 75.77 -58.52 109.50
C GLY A 289 77.23 -58.14 109.30
N GLU A 290 78.13 -58.63 110.16
CA GLU A 290 79.57 -58.41 110.04
C GLU A 290 80.17 -59.09 108.79
N VAL A 291 79.75 -60.31 108.47
CA VAL A 291 80.23 -61.04 107.27
C VAL A 291 79.77 -60.35 106.00
N GLN A 292 78.51 -59.91 105.93
CA GLN A 292 78.00 -59.13 104.81
C GLN A 292 78.70 -57.76 104.70
N LEU A 293 78.90 -57.06 105.81
CA LEU A 293 79.62 -55.78 105.80
C LEU A 293 81.05 -55.97 105.28
N ASN A 294 81.76 -56.99 105.75
CA ASN A 294 83.12 -57.30 105.30
C ASN A 294 83.16 -57.60 103.79
N ALA A 295 82.24 -58.43 103.29
CA ALA A 295 82.14 -58.72 101.87
C ALA A 295 81.84 -57.47 101.03
N LEU A 296 80.93 -56.62 101.50
CA LEU A 296 80.55 -55.40 100.79
C LEU A 296 81.71 -54.38 100.75
N VAL A 297 82.36 -54.14 101.90
CA VAL A 297 83.45 -53.16 101.99
C VAL A 297 84.66 -53.60 101.16
N ARG A 298 85.01 -54.89 101.18
CA ARG A 298 86.09 -55.44 100.34
C ARG A 298 85.82 -55.31 98.83
N ASN A 299 84.56 -55.43 98.42
CA ASN A 299 84.19 -55.32 97.01
C ASN A 299 84.19 -53.87 96.51
N VAL A 300 83.97 -52.89 97.40
CA VAL A 300 83.78 -51.48 97.02
C VAL A 300 85.02 -50.64 97.28
N MET A 301 85.85 -50.98 98.27
CA MET A 301 87.04 -50.21 98.63
C MET A 301 88.34 -51.04 98.65
N PRO A 302 89.48 -50.42 98.31
CA PRO A 302 90.79 -51.05 98.41
C PRO A 302 91.17 -51.33 99.87
N GLU A 303 91.93 -52.40 100.11
CA GLU A 303 92.25 -52.89 101.47
C GLU A 303 92.97 -51.87 102.37
N SER A 304 93.65 -50.86 101.79
CA SER A 304 94.31 -49.80 102.55
C SER A 304 93.35 -48.73 103.10
N GLY A 305 92.10 -48.71 102.65
CA GLY A 305 91.09 -47.69 103.00
C GLY A 305 90.22 -48.03 104.20
N PHE A 306 90.34 -49.21 104.79
CA PHE A 306 89.53 -49.62 105.93
C PHE A 306 90.25 -50.62 106.84
N SER A 307 89.81 -50.71 108.10
CA SER A 307 90.25 -51.73 109.07
C SER A 307 89.04 -52.35 109.73
N LEU A 308 88.91 -53.67 109.62
CA LEU A 308 87.87 -54.44 110.30
C LEU A 308 88.28 -54.70 111.76
N GLN A 309 87.30 -54.76 112.67
CA GLN A 309 87.50 -54.98 114.10
C GLN A 309 88.55 -54.06 114.75
N HIS A 310 88.62 -52.80 114.31
CA HIS A 310 89.62 -51.86 114.78
C HIS A 310 89.33 -51.40 116.22
N THR A 311 90.34 -51.46 117.09
CA THR A 311 90.23 -50.97 118.46
C THR A 311 90.62 -49.50 118.49
N LEU A 312 89.66 -48.64 118.85
CA LEU A 312 89.87 -47.20 118.97
C LEU A 312 90.73 -46.88 120.21
N SER A 313 91.33 -45.69 120.22
CA SER A 313 92.20 -45.22 121.31
C SER A 313 91.53 -45.16 122.70
N ASN A 314 90.19 -45.19 122.75
CA ASN A 314 89.39 -45.26 123.96
C ASN A 314 89.12 -46.71 124.46
N GLY A 315 89.72 -47.72 123.82
CA GLY A 315 89.60 -49.13 124.19
C GLY A 315 88.33 -49.83 123.67
N ARG A 316 87.44 -49.14 122.95
CA ARG A 316 86.27 -49.76 122.31
C ARG A 316 86.61 -50.27 120.92
N ARG A 317 86.07 -51.44 120.57
CA ARG A 317 86.30 -52.08 119.27
C ARG A 317 85.08 -51.90 118.37
N ALA A 318 85.32 -51.45 117.14
CA ALA A 318 84.29 -51.24 116.13
C ALA A 318 84.35 -52.31 115.05
N ASP A 319 83.22 -52.67 114.46
CA ASP A 319 83.14 -53.74 113.45
C ASP A 319 83.93 -53.37 112.18
N CYS A 320 83.86 -52.11 111.75
CA CYS A 320 84.69 -51.57 110.67
C CYS A 320 85.03 -50.09 110.89
N LEU A 321 86.26 -49.70 110.61
CA LEU A 321 86.72 -48.31 110.58
C LEU A 321 87.16 -47.95 109.16
N LEU A 322 86.56 -46.92 108.57
CA LEU A 322 86.94 -46.41 107.26
C LEU A 322 87.91 -45.24 107.42
N PHE A 323 89.04 -45.31 106.73
CA PHE A 323 90.03 -44.23 106.70
C PHE A 323 89.76 -43.34 105.49
N LEU A 324 89.09 -42.22 105.74
CA LEU A 324 88.72 -41.26 104.70
C LEU A 324 89.58 -40.00 104.85
N PRO A 325 90.00 -39.36 103.74
CA PRO A 325 90.74 -38.11 103.79
C PRO A 325 89.87 -36.97 104.37
N ASP A 326 90.52 -35.94 104.91
CA ASP A 326 89.83 -34.76 105.42
C ASP A 326 89.00 -34.06 104.32
N PRO A 327 87.81 -33.49 104.65
CA PRO A 327 87.35 -33.08 105.98
C PRO A 327 86.44 -34.08 106.72
N THR A 328 86.16 -35.26 106.15
CA THR A 328 85.21 -36.22 106.75
C THR A 328 85.81 -36.99 107.92
N GLY A 329 87.13 -37.24 107.90
CA GLY A 329 87.83 -38.00 108.93
C GLY A 329 87.42 -39.48 109.00
N ASN A 330 88.04 -40.24 109.90
CA ASN A 330 87.81 -41.68 110.00
C ASN A 330 86.39 -41.98 110.51
N VAL A 331 85.65 -42.84 109.78
CA VAL A 331 84.25 -43.17 110.09
C VAL A 331 84.14 -44.57 110.68
N VAL A 332 83.55 -44.64 111.87
CA VAL A 332 83.34 -45.89 112.61
C VAL A 332 81.97 -46.48 112.28
N ILE A 333 81.91 -47.76 111.89
CA ILE A 333 80.67 -48.49 111.55
C ILE A 333 80.48 -49.66 112.53
N ASP A 334 79.29 -49.75 113.13
CA ASP A 334 78.80 -50.88 113.93
C ASP A 334 77.67 -51.57 113.12
N ALA A 335 77.86 -52.82 112.74
CA ALA A 335 77.03 -53.50 111.74
C ALA A 335 75.78 -54.18 112.34
N LYS A 336 75.49 -53.95 113.62
CA LYS A 336 74.40 -54.63 114.32
C LYS A 336 73.04 -54.19 113.81
N PHE A 337 72.35 -55.10 113.13
CA PHE A 337 71.02 -54.89 112.58
C PHE A 337 69.94 -54.96 113.69
N PRO A 338 69.25 -53.86 114.05
CA PRO A 338 68.14 -53.91 115.00
C PRO A 338 66.84 -54.19 114.23
N LEU A 339 66.44 -55.46 114.19
CA LEU A 339 65.23 -55.91 113.48
C LEU A 339 63.96 -55.20 113.99
N GLU A 340 63.88 -54.96 115.30
CA GLU A 340 62.74 -54.28 115.94
C GLU A 340 62.59 -52.82 115.50
N SER A 341 63.69 -52.13 115.16
CA SER A 341 63.67 -50.76 114.65
C SER A 341 63.28 -50.71 113.17
N TYR A 342 63.70 -51.71 112.39
CA TYR A 342 63.32 -51.84 110.98
C TYR A 342 61.85 -52.23 110.82
N GLN A 343 61.37 -53.18 111.63
CA GLN A 343 59.95 -53.56 111.66
C GLN A 343 59.06 -52.38 112.06
N ARG A 344 59.47 -51.57 113.05
CA ARG A 344 58.77 -50.32 113.45
C ARG A 344 58.74 -49.22 112.38
N MET A 345 59.55 -49.31 111.33
CA MET A 345 59.59 -48.35 110.23
C MET A 345 58.79 -48.84 109.01
N MET A 346 58.53 -50.15 108.94
CA MET A 346 57.83 -50.82 107.84
C MET A 346 56.34 -51.03 108.14
N ASP A 347 55.96 -51.06 109.42
CA ASP A 347 54.58 -50.93 109.91
C ASP A 347 54.24 -49.46 110.15
#